data_AF-A0A3B5YR93-F1
#
_entry.id   AF-A0A3B5YR93-F1
#
_cell.length_a   1.000
_cell.length_b   1.000
_cell.length_c   1.000
_cell.angle_alpha   90.00
_cell.angle_beta   90.00
_cell.angle_gamma   90.00
#
_symmetry.space_group_name_H-M   'P 1'
#
loop_
_entity.id
_entity.type
_entity.pdbx_description
1 polymer ?
#
loop_
_entity_poly.entity_id
_entity_poly.type
_entity_poly.pdbx_seq_one_letter_code
_entity_poly.pdbx_strand_id
1 'polypeptide(L)'
;MRKLLVTALLLLPLINHGIYLATAWDDQDFFKYCPPSQCSQHGPEIRQCELSGQRCAFSSERKEQFCIPDPHGSRIKVIAATSSVAAFVVLLVTVATVLYLSLKTRYNAEIHLKVEMFLKTYGTSKPTRYTFSEVKKMARRFKEKVGQGGFGSVYKGELQNGVPVAVKMLENSTGEGEVFINEVATIGLIHHANIVRLLGFCSEGMRRALIYEFMPNESLEKYIFSDDSNIFQNLLVPDKLLDIALGIARGMEYLHQGCNQRILHFDIKPHNILLDYNFNPKISDFGLAKLCARDQSIVTLTAARGTMGYIAPELYSRNFGGVSYKSDVYSFGMLVLEMVSGRRNSDPRIGSQDDVYLPEWIYEKVINGEELALTLETTEEDKEKVRKLAMVALWCIQWNPRNRPSMTKVVNMLTGRLQSLQMPPKPFVSSENELMP
;
A
#
# COMPACT_ATOMS: atom_id res chain seq x y z
N MET A 1 0.76 17.61 26.30
CA MET A 1 1.56 17.03 27.40
C MET A 1 2.73 17.90 27.88
N ARG A 2 3.51 18.59 27.03
CA ARG A 2 4.57 19.51 27.49
C ARG A 2 4.09 20.58 28.50
N LYS A 3 2.89 21.14 28.30
CA LYS A 3 2.29 22.13 29.20
C LYS A 3 1.92 21.55 30.59
N LEU A 4 1.48 20.29 30.66
CA LEU A 4 1.10 19.61 31.90
C LEU A 4 2.32 19.22 32.78
N LEU A 5 3.43 18.83 32.14
CA LEU A 5 4.67 18.49 32.85
C LEU A 5 5.34 19.72 33.46
N VAL A 6 5.31 20.85 32.74
CA VAL A 6 5.86 22.13 33.22
C VAL A 6 5.03 22.71 34.36
N THR A 7 3.70 22.59 34.30
CA THR A 7 2.83 23.01 35.42
C THR A 7 3.03 22.15 36.67
N ALA A 8 3.30 20.85 36.55
CA ALA A 8 3.57 20.00 37.69
C ALA A 8 4.92 20.32 38.37
N LEU A 9 5.95 20.66 37.58
CA LEU A 9 7.27 21.05 38.10
C LEU A 9 7.26 22.42 38.80
N LEU A 10 6.38 23.34 38.41
CA LEU A 10 6.24 24.67 39.02
C LEU A 10 5.47 24.67 40.35
N LEU A 11 4.71 23.62 40.67
CA LEU A 11 3.90 23.55 41.90
C LEU A 11 4.60 22.86 43.09
N LEU A 12 5.70 22.15 42.84
CA LEU A 12 6.51 21.48 43.87
C LEU A 12 7.11 22.42 44.96
N PRO A 13 7.55 23.66 44.64
CA PRO A 13 8.10 24.57 45.66
C PRO A 13 7.07 25.13 46.65
N LEU A 14 5.79 25.24 46.25
CA LEU A 14 4.72 25.81 47.09
C LEU A 14 4.32 24.88 48.24
N ILE A 15 4.56 23.58 48.11
CA ILE A 15 4.24 22.58 49.13
C ILE A 15 5.30 22.56 50.25
N ASN A 16 6.56 22.88 49.94
CA ASN A 16 7.65 22.92 50.93
C ASN A 16 7.61 24.16 51.84
N HIS A 17 6.99 25.27 51.40
CA HIS A 17 6.94 26.50 52.19
C HIS A 17 5.94 26.47 53.36
N GLY A 18 4.93 25.59 53.30
CA GLY A 18 3.90 25.47 54.35
C GLY A 18 4.36 24.75 55.62
N ILE A 19 5.52 24.09 55.62
CA ILE A 19 5.97 23.21 56.71
C ILE A 19 6.82 23.96 57.76
N TYR A 20 7.39 25.12 57.43
CA TYR A 20 8.35 25.83 58.30
C TYR A 20 7.75 26.83 59.30
N LEU A 21 6.43 27.08 59.30
CA LEU A 21 5.80 28.17 60.07
C LEU A 21 5.15 27.75 61.40
N ALA A 22 5.26 26.49 61.82
CA ALA A 22 4.44 25.93 62.91
C ALA A 22 5.20 25.49 64.18
N THR A 23 6.34 26.12 64.51
CA THR A 23 7.01 25.88 65.80
C THR A 23 7.42 27.20 66.44
N ALA A 24 6.54 27.76 67.27
CA ALA A 24 6.88 28.89 68.11
C ALA A 24 5.98 28.90 69.37
N TRP A 25 6.64 28.77 70.53
CA TRP A 25 6.24 29.17 71.90
C TRP A 25 5.93 27.98 72.81
N ASP A 26 7.01 27.47 73.42
CA ASP A 26 7.05 26.35 74.36
C ASP A 26 6.85 26.84 75.81
N ASP A 27 6.24 26.00 76.65
CA ASP A 27 5.66 26.29 77.97
C ASP A 27 6.69 26.61 79.10
N GLN A 28 7.94 26.95 78.78
CA GLN A 28 9.04 27.03 79.75
C GLN A 28 9.18 28.36 80.51
N ASP A 29 8.49 29.44 80.12
CA ASP A 29 8.67 30.77 80.74
C ASP A 29 7.64 31.12 81.83
N PHE A 30 6.59 30.32 82.03
CA PHE A 30 5.48 30.63 82.95
C PHE A 30 5.92 30.72 84.43
N PHE A 31 6.66 29.74 84.93
CA PHE A 31 7.12 29.69 86.33
C PHE A 31 8.23 30.70 86.66
N LYS A 32 8.81 31.34 85.64
CA LYS A 32 9.88 32.31 85.82
C LYS A 32 9.37 33.67 86.32
N TYR A 33 8.11 33.99 86.04
CA TYR A 33 7.50 35.29 86.36
C TYR A 33 6.37 35.23 87.41
N CYS A 34 5.88 34.04 87.77
CA CYS A 34 4.91 33.89 88.87
C CYS A 34 5.61 33.59 90.21
N PRO A 35 5.34 34.35 91.29
CA PRO A 35 5.93 34.09 92.60
C PRO A 35 5.55 32.70 93.16
N PRO A 36 6.48 31.95 93.81
CA PRO A 36 6.19 30.63 94.39
C PRO A 36 5.09 30.60 95.45
N SER A 37 4.78 31.76 96.05
CA SER A 37 3.69 31.91 97.00
C SER A 37 2.29 31.92 96.34
N GLN A 38 2.21 32.05 95.02
CA GLN A 38 0.96 32.15 94.26
C GLN A 38 0.82 31.08 93.17
N CYS A 39 1.92 30.53 92.66
CA CYS A 39 1.89 29.44 91.71
C CYS A 39 2.81 28.31 92.18
N SER A 40 2.29 27.09 92.27
CA SER A 40 3.11 25.88 92.43
C SER A 40 2.83 24.91 91.30
N GLN A 41 3.86 24.21 90.82
CA GLN A 41 3.77 23.27 89.69
C GLN A 41 2.76 22.14 89.92
N HIS A 42 2.34 21.92 91.17
CA HIS A 42 1.34 20.93 91.56
C HIS A 42 0.19 21.54 92.36
N GLY A 43 -0.01 22.86 92.25
CA GLY A 43 -1.09 23.58 92.90
C GLY A 43 -2.45 23.14 92.37
N PRO A 44 -3.51 23.22 93.18
CA PRO A 44 -4.86 22.86 92.75
C PRO A 44 -5.33 23.69 91.55
N GLU A 45 -4.77 24.88 91.33
CA GLU A 45 -5.23 25.83 90.31
C GLU A 45 -4.81 25.44 88.89
N ILE A 46 -3.60 24.89 88.71
CA ILE A 46 -3.16 24.35 87.41
C ILE A 46 -3.99 23.12 87.03
N ARG A 47 -4.21 22.22 88.00
CA ARG A 47 -5.02 21.02 87.80
C ARG A 47 -6.45 21.34 87.39
N GLN A 48 -7.02 22.45 87.86
CA GLN A 48 -8.40 22.83 87.55
C GLN A 48 -8.57 23.30 86.10
N CYS A 49 -7.59 24.03 85.54
CA CYS A 49 -7.57 24.37 84.11
C CYS A 49 -7.36 23.10 83.26
N GLU A 50 -6.41 22.24 83.63
CA GLU A 50 -6.09 21.00 82.90
C GLU A 50 -7.26 20.00 82.88
N LEU A 51 -7.98 19.84 84.00
CA LEU A 51 -9.20 19.01 84.07
C LEU A 51 -10.32 19.53 83.15
N SER A 52 -10.29 20.82 82.81
CA SER A 52 -11.25 21.45 81.90
C SER A 52 -10.76 21.49 80.44
N GLY A 53 -9.62 20.85 80.12
CA GLY A 53 -9.03 20.84 78.78
C GLY A 53 -8.44 22.19 78.34
N GLN A 54 -8.02 23.01 79.30
CA GLN A 54 -7.46 24.35 79.10
C GLN A 54 -6.07 24.45 79.73
N ARG A 55 -5.26 25.41 79.27
CA ARG A 55 -3.93 25.71 79.85
C ARG A 55 -3.98 26.92 80.78
N CYS A 56 -3.22 26.90 81.87
CA CYS A 56 -3.17 27.99 82.85
C CYS A 56 -2.22 29.12 82.40
N ALA A 57 -2.58 30.38 82.64
CA ALA A 57 -1.77 31.58 82.39
C ALA A 57 -1.90 32.61 83.52
N PHE A 58 -0.91 33.51 83.68
CA PHE A 58 -0.85 34.50 84.76
C PHE A 58 -0.65 35.90 84.18
N SER A 59 -1.42 36.87 84.66
CA SER A 59 -1.27 38.28 84.28
C SER A 59 -0.44 39.03 85.33
N SER A 60 0.74 39.51 84.93
CA SER A 60 1.61 40.31 85.81
C SER A 60 0.98 41.66 86.21
N GLU A 61 0.19 42.27 85.32
CA GLU A 61 -0.50 43.54 85.59
C GLU A 61 -1.64 43.38 86.61
N ARG A 62 -2.42 42.29 86.51
CA ARG A 62 -3.57 42.05 87.40
C ARG A 62 -3.22 41.23 88.64
N LYS A 63 -2.03 40.62 88.65
CA LYS A 63 -1.58 39.64 89.66
C LYS A 63 -2.59 38.50 89.88
N GLU A 64 -3.21 38.05 88.79
CA GLU A 64 -4.23 36.98 88.80
C GLU A 64 -3.98 35.94 87.71
N GLN A 65 -4.44 34.71 87.98
CA GLN A 65 -4.36 33.55 87.09
C GLN A 65 -5.69 33.30 86.35
N PHE A 66 -5.61 32.79 85.11
CA PHE A 66 -6.77 32.46 84.28
C PHE A 66 -6.48 31.30 83.31
N CYS A 67 -7.52 30.60 82.85
CA CYS A 67 -7.40 29.47 81.91
C CYS A 67 -7.62 29.91 80.46
N ILE A 68 -6.89 29.30 79.51
CA ILE A 68 -6.97 29.56 78.06
C ILE A 68 -7.25 28.24 77.31
N PRO A 69 -8.16 28.21 76.30
CA PRO A 69 -8.43 27.00 75.50
C PRO A 69 -7.22 26.49 74.71
N ASP A 70 -6.99 25.18 74.70
CA ASP A 70 -5.89 24.52 73.97
C ASP A 70 -6.28 24.27 72.48
N PRO A 71 -5.56 24.83 71.48
CA PRO A 71 -5.97 24.79 70.08
C PRO A 71 -5.65 23.48 69.32
N HIS A 72 -5.03 22.46 69.93
CA HIS A 72 -4.41 21.35 69.19
C HIS A 72 -5.30 20.15 68.79
N GLY A 73 -6.61 20.18 69.01
CA GLY A 73 -7.48 18.99 68.83
C GLY A 73 -7.91 18.60 67.40
N SER A 74 -7.82 19.47 66.38
CA SER A 74 -8.53 19.23 65.09
C SER A 74 -7.65 19.19 63.82
N ARG A 75 -6.44 19.76 63.83
CA ARG A 75 -5.66 19.97 62.58
C ARG A 75 -4.87 18.76 62.08
N ILE A 76 -4.62 17.74 62.91
CA ILE A 76 -3.70 16.63 62.57
C ILE A 76 -4.36 15.58 61.64
N LYS A 77 -5.68 15.36 61.73
CA LYS A 77 -6.36 14.31 60.95
C LYS A 77 -6.58 14.65 59.48
N VAL A 78 -6.70 15.94 59.12
CA VAL A 78 -6.97 16.38 57.74
C VAL A 78 -5.68 16.42 56.90
N ILE A 79 -4.55 16.81 57.49
CA ILE A 79 -3.26 16.96 56.78
C ILE A 79 -2.68 15.60 56.39
N ALA A 80 -2.85 14.56 57.22
CA ALA A 80 -2.38 13.21 56.93
C ALA A 80 -3.18 12.49 55.82
N ALA A 81 -4.47 12.81 55.66
CA ALA A 81 -5.32 12.21 54.63
C ALA A 81 -5.10 12.83 53.23
N THR A 82 -4.85 14.14 53.13
CA THR A 82 -4.66 14.83 51.85
C THR A 82 -3.29 14.60 51.22
N SER A 83 -2.24 14.39 52.03
CA SER A 83 -0.88 14.12 51.52
C SER A 83 -0.77 12.73 50.89
N SER A 84 -1.46 11.74 51.45
CA SER A 84 -1.51 10.36 50.94
C SER A 84 -2.19 10.26 49.57
N VAL A 85 -3.32 10.95 49.37
CA VAL A 85 -4.05 10.94 48.10
C VAL A 85 -3.25 11.64 46.99
N ALA A 86 -2.63 12.80 47.28
CA ALA A 86 -1.82 13.51 46.30
C ALA A 86 -0.60 12.68 45.85
N ALA A 87 0.10 12.04 46.79
CA ALA A 87 1.23 11.16 46.48
C ALA A 87 0.81 9.95 45.64
N PHE A 88 -0.35 9.36 45.94
CA PHE A 88 -0.90 8.24 45.17
C PHE A 88 -1.28 8.63 43.75
N VAL A 89 -1.89 9.81 43.56
CA VAL A 89 -2.22 10.33 42.22
C VAL A 89 -0.96 10.58 41.39
N VAL A 90 0.07 11.18 41.99
CA VAL A 90 1.37 11.38 41.31
C VAL A 90 2.02 10.05 40.95
N LEU A 91 1.98 9.06 41.84
CA LEU A 91 2.48 7.72 41.56
C LEU A 91 1.72 7.05 40.40
N LEU A 92 0.39 7.15 40.37
CA LEU A 92 -0.41 6.59 39.28
C LEU A 92 -0.10 7.27 37.93
N VAL A 93 0.02 8.60 37.91
CA VAL A 93 0.34 9.36 36.69
C VAL A 93 1.75 9.02 36.20
N THR A 94 2.73 8.89 37.10
CA THR A 94 4.10 8.52 36.73
C THR A 94 4.15 7.09 36.19
N VAL A 95 3.49 6.12 36.84
CA VAL A 95 3.39 4.74 36.35
C VAL A 95 2.69 4.68 35.00
N ALA A 96 1.56 5.37 34.82
CA ALA A 96 0.85 5.44 33.54
C ALA A 96 1.71 6.06 32.44
N THR A 97 2.50 7.09 32.76
CA THR A 97 3.41 7.75 31.81
C THR A 97 4.56 6.82 31.42
N VAL A 98 5.17 6.12 32.38
CA VAL A 98 6.24 5.14 32.12
C VAL A 98 5.71 3.98 31.28
N LEU A 99 4.52 3.45 31.61
CA LEU A 99 3.86 2.41 30.81
C LEU A 99 3.59 2.89 29.39
N TYR A 100 2.99 4.06 29.22
CA TYR A 100 2.74 4.66 27.90
C TYR A 100 4.03 4.84 27.09
N LEU A 101 5.09 5.41 27.70
CA LEU A 101 6.37 5.60 27.04
C LEU A 101 6.99 4.25 26.66
N SER A 102 6.95 3.25 27.54
CA SER A 102 7.49 1.92 27.29
C SER A 102 6.79 1.22 26.12
N LEU A 103 5.45 1.28 26.08
CA LEU A 103 4.62 0.74 25.00
C LEU A 103 4.90 1.48 23.70
N LYS A 104 5.03 2.81 23.74
CA LYS A 104 5.37 3.63 22.57
C LYS A 104 6.77 3.32 22.04
N THR A 105 7.77 3.13 22.89
CA THR A 105 9.11 2.72 22.44
C THR A 105 9.11 1.32 21.82
N ARG A 106 8.38 0.36 22.41
CA ARG A 106 8.25 -0.99 21.84
C ARG A 106 7.56 -0.96 20.48
N TYR A 107 6.46 -0.23 20.37
CA TYR A 107 5.74 -0.02 19.12
C TYR A 107 6.64 0.61 18.05
N ASN A 108 7.36 1.69 18.40
CA ASN A 108 8.28 2.34 17.46
C ASN A 108 9.42 1.42 17.04
N ALA A 109 10.00 0.63 17.95
CA ALA A 109 11.04 -0.33 17.63
C ALA A 109 10.54 -1.42 16.67
N GLU A 110 9.32 -1.92 16.87
CA GLU A 110 8.67 -2.87 15.96
C GLU A 110 8.47 -2.26 14.56
N ILE A 111 7.98 -1.02 14.48
CA ILE A 111 7.81 -0.31 13.21
C ILE A 111 9.17 -0.10 12.52
N HIS A 112 10.20 0.35 13.25
CA HIS A 112 11.55 0.50 12.71
C HIS A 112 12.09 -0.81 12.14
N LEU A 113 11.92 -1.93 12.86
CA LEU A 113 12.34 -3.24 12.39
C LEU A 113 11.56 -3.70 11.16
N LYS A 114 10.24 -3.45 11.11
CA LYS A 114 9.42 -3.71 9.92
C LYS A 114 9.90 -2.88 8.72
N VAL A 115 10.24 -1.61 8.94
CA VAL A 115 10.78 -0.71 7.90
C VAL A 115 12.15 -1.19 7.43
N GLU A 116 13.08 -1.54 8.32
CA GLU A 116 14.39 -2.07 7.92
C GLU A 116 14.27 -3.39 7.17
N MET A 117 13.40 -4.30 7.63
CA MET A 117 13.11 -5.54 6.90
C MET A 117 12.46 -5.27 5.54
N PHE A 118 11.54 -4.31 5.45
CA PHE A 118 10.95 -3.86 4.19
C PHE A 118 12.04 -3.38 3.22
N LEU A 119 12.90 -2.47 3.67
CA LEU A 119 14.01 -1.94 2.88
C LEU A 119 14.97 -3.05 2.45
N LYS A 120 15.24 -4.02 3.32
CA LYS A 120 16.06 -5.18 2.99
C LYS A 120 15.41 -6.04 1.89
N THR A 121 14.12 -6.36 2.01
CA THR A 121 13.39 -7.15 1.00
C THR A 121 13.33 -6.44 -0.36
N TYR A 122 13.14 -5.12 -0.37
CA TYR A 122 13.09 -4.35 -1.60
C TYR A 122 14.48 -3.95 -2.14
N GLY A 123 15.53 -4.03 -1.31
CA GLY A 123 16.92 -3.78 -1.69
C GLY A 123 17.65 -4.98 -2.29
N THR A 124 17.17 -6.22 -2.09
CA THR A 124 17.79 -7.40 -2.71
C THR A 124 17.49 -7.48 -4.20
N SER A 125 18.53 -7.68 -5.02
CA SER A 125 18.42 -7.83 -6.48
C SER A 125 17.93 -9.20 -6.95
N LYS A 126 17.83 -10.18 -6.04
CA LYS A 126 17.40 -11.57 -6.34
C LYS A 126 16.20 -11.97 -5.49
N PRO A 127 15.29 -12.82 -6.00
CA PRO A 127 14.14 -13.28 -5.23
C PRO A 127 14.59 -14.22 -4.12
N THR A 128 13.94 -14.14 -2.97
CA THR A 128 14.24 -15.00 -1.81
C THR A 128 13.70 -16.40 -2.02
N ARG A 129 14.50 -17.43 -1.72
CA ARG A 129 14.03 -18.82 -1.73
C ARG A 129 13.37 -19.14 -0.38
N TYR A 130 12.11 -19.56 -0.41
CA TYR A 130 11.34 -19.97 0.76
C TYR A 130 11.11 -21.47 0.77
N THR A 131 10.97 -22.03 1.97
CA THR A 131 10.45 -23.39 2.18
C THR A 131 8.93 -23.44 1.99
N PHE A 132 8.37 -24.61 1.72
CA PHE A 132 6.91 -24.72 1.58
C PHE A 132 6.19 -24.43 2.91
N SER A 133 6.82 -24.74 4.05
CA SER A 133 6.29 -24.41 5.38
C SER A 133 6.13 -22.90 5.56
N GLU A 134 7.14 -22.13 5.14
CA GLU A 134 7.10 -20.66 5.14
C GLU A 134 6.04 -20.12 4.19
N VAL A 135 5.95 -20.65 2.97
CA VAL A 135 4.90 -20.26 2.00
C VAL A 135 3.51 -20.56 2.55
N LYS A 136 3.30 -21.73 3.16
CA LYS A 136 2.02 -22.08 3.79
C LYS A 136 1.67 -21.13 4.94
N LYS A 137 2.65 -20.71 5.74
CA LYS A 137 2.45 -19.69 6.78
C LYS A 137 2.12 -18.32 6.17
N MET A 138 2.86 -17.89 5.16
CA MET A 138 2.71 -16.63 4.43
C MET A 138 1.32 -16.50 3.80
N ALA A 139 0.84 -17.55 3.14
CA ALA A 139 -0.49 -17.62 2.55
C ALA A 139 -1.61 -17.90 3.57
N ARG A 140 -1.32 -17.87 4.88
CA ARG A 140 -2.27 -18.19 5.96
C ARG A 140 -3.01 -19.51 5.73
N ARG A 141 -2.26 -20.54 5.32
CA ARG A 141 -2.75 -21.86 4.91
C ARG A 141 -3.67 -21.83 3.68
N PHE A 142 -3.41 -20.92 2.74
CA PHE A 142 -4.14 -20.77 1.47
C PHE A 142 -5.63 -20.44 1.66
N LYS A 143 -5.93 -19.65 2.70
CA LYS A 143 -7.32 -19.36 3.11
C LYS A 143 -8.04 -18.42 2.14
N GLU A 144 -7.35 -17.43 1.60
CA GLU A 144 -7.93 -16.37 0.76
C GLU A 144 -7.40 -16.50 -0.66
N LYS A 145 -8.18 -17.13 -1.53
CA LYS A 145 -7.88 -17.22 -2.96
C LYS A 145 -8.34 -15.93 -3.64
N VAL A 146 -7.44 -15.28 -4.36
CA VAL A 146 -7.67 -14.00 -5.05
C VAL A 146 -7.72 -14.14 -6.56
N GLY A 147 -7.29 -15.28 -7.10
CA GLY A 147 -7.37 -15.53 -8.53
C GLY A 147 -7.07 -16.97 -8.89
N GLN A 148 -7.40 -17.35 -10.11
CA GLN A 148 -7.02 -18.60 -10.73
C GLN A 148 -6.75 -18.34 -12.22
N GLY A 149 -5.56 -18.73 -12.67
CA GLY A 149 -5.19 -18.68 -14.08
C GLY A 149 -4.89 -20.06 -14.64
N GLY A 150 -4.50 -20.12 -15.90
CA GLY A 150 -4.12 -21.39 -16.56
C GLY A 150 -2.92 -22.10 -15.94
N PHE A 151 -2.11 -21.38 -15.15
CA PHE A 151 -0.91 -21.89 -14.49
C PHE A 151 -1.08 -22.18 -12.99
N GLY A 152 -2.29 -22.00 -12.43
CA GLY A 152 -2.60 -22.34 -11.04
C GLY A 152 -3.34 -21.25 -10.26
N SER A 153 -3.43 -21.45 -8.95
CA SER A 153 -4.20 -20.60 -8.03
C SER A 153 -3.34 -19.54 -7.34
N VAL A 154 -3.88 -18.33 -7.19
CA VAL A 154 -3.23 -17.21 -6.51
C VAL A 154 -3.94 -16.92 -5.19
N TYR A 155 -3.15 -16.79 -4.12
CA TYR A 155 -3.64 -16.55 -2.76
C TYR A 155 -3.07 -15.26 -2.19
N LYS A 156 -3.87 -14.55 -1.41
CA LYS A 156 -3.36 -13.43 -0.63
C LYS A 156 -2.53 -13.94 0.55
N GLY A 157 -1.41 -13.28 0.79
CA GLY A 157 -0.53 -13.58 1.90
C GLY A 157 0.12 -12.33 2.47
N GLU A 158 0.98 -12.55 3.46
CA GLU A 158 1.71 -11.50 4.14
C GLU A 158 3.10 -12.02 4.52
N LEU A 159 4.14 -11.25 4.21
CA LEU A 159 5.50 -11.52 4.67
C LEU A 159 5.61 -11.27 6.19
N GLN A 160 6.67 -11.79 6.83
CA GLN A 160 6.88 -11.62 8.27
C GLN A 160 6.95 -10.15 8.73
N ASN A 161 7.35 -9.24 7.82
CA ASN A 161 7.42 -7.80 8.06
C ASN A 161 6.09 -7.06 7.85
N GLY A 162 5.02 -7.76 7.48
CA GLY A 162 3.70 -7.19 7.25
C GLY A 162 3.40 -6.76 5.81
N VAL A 163 4.33 -7.00 4.88
CA VAL A 163 4.13 -6.66 3.46
C VAL A 163 3.11 -7.60 2.83
N PRO A 164 2.02 -7.09 2.22
CA PRO A 164 1.05 -7.92 1.53
C PRO A 164 1.67 -8.51 0.26
N VAL A 165 1.41 -9.79 0.02
CA VAL A 165 1.94 -10.53 -1.14
C VAL A 165 0.86 -11.36 -1.82
N ALA A 166 1.10 -11.67 -3.09
CA ALA A 166 0.34 -12.66 -3.85
C ALA A 166 1.17 -13.94 -3.98
N VAL A 167 0.65 -15.06 -3.48
CA VAL A 167 1.28 -16.38 -3.54
C VAL A 167 0.61 -17.18 -4.66
N LYS A 168 1.29 -17.28 -5.81
CA LYS A 168 0.86 -18.10 -6.95
C LYS A 168 1.38 -19.53 -6.74
N MET A 169 0.47 -20.45 -6.46
CA MET A 169 0.74 -21.88 -6.44
C MET A 169 0.62 -22.40 -7.86
N LEU A 170 1.69 -23.04 -8.37
CA LEU A 170 1.60 -23.74 -9.65
C LEU A 170 0.98 -25.12 -9.41
N GLU A 171 0.02 -25.49 -10.25
CA GLU A 171 -0.77 -26.72 -10.11
C GLU A 171 -0.28 -27.82 -11.07
N ASN A 172 -0.22 -29.06 -10.55
CA ASN A 172 0.33 -30.28 -11.16
C ASN A 172 -0.24 -30.58 -12.57
N SER A 173 0.36 -30.02 -13.62
CA SER A 173 0.07 -30.23 -15.03
C SER A 173 1.37 -30.34 -15.84
N THR A 174 1.32 -31.07 -16.95
CA THR A 174 2.46 -31.22 -17.87
C THR A 174 2.94 -29.85 -18.37
N GLY A 175 4.14 -29.41 -17.95
CA GLY A 175 4.76 -28.15 -18.40
C GLY A 175 5.15 -27.15 -17.30
N GLU A 176 4.79 -27.39 -16.03
CA GLU A 176 5.08 -26.48 -14.90
C GLU A 176 6.56 -26.14 -14.70
N GLY A 177 7.45 -27.10 -14.94
CA GLY A 177 8.88 -26.89 -14.77
C GLY A 177 9.40 -25.76 -15.64
N GLU A 178 8.96 -25.71 -16.91
CA GLU A 178 9.34 -24.63 -17.83
C GLU A 178 8.71 -23.30 -17.44
N VAL A 179 7.43 -23.27 -17.05
CA VAL A 179 6.75 -22.05 -16.58
C VAL A 179 7.45 -21.46 -15.36
N PHE A 180 7.76 -22.31 -14.37
CA PHE A 180 8.49 -21.92 -13.16
C PHE A 180 9.89 -21.40 -13.48
N ILE A 181 10.64 -22.12 -14.33
CA ILE A 181 11.98 -21.70 -14.75
C ILE A 181 11.91 -20.38 -15.51
N ASN A 182 10.95 -20.22 -16.42
CA ASN A 182 10.75 -18.98 -17.18
C ASN A 182 10.52 -17.82 -16.23
N GLU A 183 9.56 -17.91 -15.30
CA GLU A 183 9.28 -16.82 -14.36
C GLU A 183 10.50 -16.52 -13.48
N VAL A 184 11.11 -17.52 -12.83
CA VAL A 184 12.25 -17.28 -11.94
C VAL A 184 13.48 -16.75 -12.70
N ALA A 185 13.75 -17.24 -13.91
CA ALA A 185 14.89 -16.82 -14.71
C ALA A 185 14.69 -15.46 -15.41
N THR A 186 13.45 -15.11 -15.77
CA THR A 186 13.14 -13.83 -16.43
C THR A 186 12.85 -12.74 -15.42
N ILE A 187 11.75 -12.84 -14.66
CA ILE A 187 11.25 -11.77 -13.80
C ILE A 187 12.08 -11.61 -12.52
N GLY A 188 12.80 -12.67 -12.11
CA GLY A 188 13.60 -12.64 -10.89
C GLY A 188 14.69 -11.57 -10.87
N LEU A 189 15.08 -11.03 -12.02
CA LEU A 189 16.10 -9.97 -12.14
C LEU A 189 15.53 -8.64 -12.66
N ILE A 190 14.20 -8.55 -12.84
CA ILE A 190 13.54 -7.38 -13.42
C ILE A 190 12.98 -6.50 -12.31
N HIS A 191 13.46 -5.27 -12.22
CA HIS A 191 12.90 -4.23 -11.38
C HIS A 191 12.48 -3.04 -12.24
N HIS A 192 11.17 -2.83 -12.40
CA HIS A 192 10.62 -1.73 -13.17
C HIS A 192 9.28 -1.28 -12.56
N ALA A 193 8.97 0.02 -12.63
CA ALA A 193 7.75 0.58 -12.04
C ALA A 193 6.48 -0.09 -12.59
N ASN A 194 6.47 -0.40 -13.88
CA ASN A 194 5.34 -1.00 -14.60
C ASN A 194 5.44 -2.52 -14.82
N ILE A 195 6.21 -3.23 -13.99
CA ILE A 195 6.29 -4.69 -14.00
C ILE A 195 6.10 -5.16 -12.55
N VAL A 196 5.33 -6.24 -12.36
CA VAL A 196 5.14 -6.82 -11.03
C VAL A 196 6.45 -7.42 -10.54
N ARG A 197 6.83 -7.13 -9.30
CA ARG A 197 8.05 -7.64 -8.71
C ARG A 197 7.88 -9.05 -8.14
N LEU A 198 8.73 -9.98 -8.57
CA LEU A 198 8.91 -11.27 -7.91
C LEU A 198 9.78 -11.09 -6.65
N LEU A 199 9.18 -11.32 -5.48
CA LEU A 199 9.85 -11.18 -4.17
C LEU A 199 10.51 -12.49 -3.74
N GLY A 200 10.00 -13.63 -4.19
CA GLY A 200 10.57 -14.93 -3.88
C GLY A 200 9.89 -16.10 -4.55
N PHE A 201 10.41 -17.29 -4.29
CA PHE A 201 9.88 -18.53 -4.84
C PHE A 201 10.08 -19.70 -3.86
N CYS A 202 9.30 -20.77 -4.06
CA CYS A 202 9.47 -22.06 -3.40
C CYS A 202 9.57 -23.16 -4.44
N SER A 203 10.49 -24.10 -4.22
CA SER A 203 10.67 -25.28 -5.06
C SER A 203 11.06 -26.47 -4.18
N GLU A 204 10.07 -27.22 -3.71
CA GLU A 204 10.25 -28.39 -2.84
C GLU A 204 9.45 -29.59 -3.38
N GLY A 205 10.15 -30.66 -3.79
CA GLY A 205 9.50 -31.82 -4.41
C GLY A 205 8.75 -31.42 -5.69
N MET A 206 7.45 -31.69 -5.73
CA MET A 206 6.55 -31.22 -6.80
C MET A 206 5.90 -29.86 -6.50
N ARG A 207 6.10 -29.29 -5.30
CA ARG A 207 5.48 -28.02 -4.92
C ARG A 207 6.29 -26.87 -5.49
N ARG A 208 5.65 -26.05 -6.30
CA ARG A 208 6.21 -24.82 -6.85
C ARG A 208 5.30 -23.65 -6.48
N ALA A 209 5.90 -22.57 -5.97
CA ALA A 209 5.17 -21.35 -5.66
C ALA A 209 6.01 -20.12 -5.98
N LEU A 210 5.33 -19.04 -6.34
CA LEU A 210 5.93 -17.75 -6.66
C LEU A 210 5.27 -16.69 -5.77
N ILE A 211 6.09 -15.81 -5.21
CA ILE A 211 5.68 -14.80 -4.25
C ILE A 211 5.90 -13.44 -4.89
N TYR A 212 4.80 -12.76 -5.19
CA TYR A 212 4.76 -11.45 -5.83
C TYR A 212 4.36 -10.36 -4.84
N GLU A 213 4.73 -9.11 -5.13
CA GLU A 213 4.06 -7.98 -4.48
C GLU A 213 2.54 -8.02 -4.77
N PHE A 214 1.73 -7.70 -3.76
CA PHE A 214 0.28 -7.77 -3.89
C PHE A 214 -0.28 -6.53 -4.62
N MET A 215 -1.14 -6.78 -5.60
CA MET A 215 -1.83 -5.74 -6.37
C MET A 215 -3.29 -5.62 -5.88
N PRO A 216 -3.66 -4.53 -5.17
CA PRO A 216 -4.93 -4.41 -4.48
C PRO A 216 -6.11 -4.14 -5.41
N ASN A 217 -5.86 -3.55 -6.58
CA ASN A 217 -6.90 -3.21 -7.56
C ASN A 217 -7.02 -4.28 -8.65
N GLU A 218 -6.51 -5.51 -8.43
CA GLU A 218 -6.67 -6.64 -9.33
C GLU A 218 -6.24 -6.33 -10.79
N SER A 219 -6.82 -7.02 -11.77
CA SER A 219 -6.48 -6.86 -13.19
C SER A 219 -7.27 -5.74 -13.86
N LEU A 220 -6.68 -5.15 -14.90
CA LEU A 220 -7.32 -4.14 -15.75
C LEU A 220 -8.59 -4.69 -16.42
N GLU A 221 -8.62 -5.99 -16.72
CA GLU A 221 -9.78 -6.69 -17.28
C GLU A 221 -11.07 -6.41 -16.50
N LYS A 222 -10.99 -6.40 -15.16
CA LYS A 222 -12.13 -6.15 -14.26
C LYS A 222 -12.81 -4.81 -14.51
N TYR A 223 -12.05 -3.81 -14.94
CA TYR A 223 -12.54 -2.46 -15.15
C TYR A 223 -13.03 -2.26 -16.57
N ILE A 224 -12.30 -2.76 -17.59
CA ILE A 224 -12.70 -2.61 -19.00
C ILE A 224 -14.04 -3.30 -19.26
N PHE A 225 -14.25 -4.48 -18.68
CA PHE A 225 -15.44 -5.31 -18.95
C PHE A 225 -16.38 -5.41 -17.75
N SER A 226 -16.40 -4.38 -16.89
CA SER A 226 -17.32 -4.36 -15.75
C SER A 226 -18.77 -4.27 -16.21
N ASP A 227 -19.65 -5.08 -15.63
CA ASP A 227 -21.11 -4.96 -15.86
C ASP A 227 -21.68 -3.69 -15.21
N ASP A 228 -20.94 -3.07 -14.27
CA ASP A 228 -21.26 -1.75 -13.73
C ASP A 228 -20.59 -0.68 -14.58
N SER A 229 -21.37 -0.10 -15.49
CA SER A 229 -20.92 0.97 -16.39
C SER A 229 -20.33 2.17 -15.64
N ASN A 230 -20.75 2.42 -14.39
CA ASN A 230 -20.20 3.52 -13.59
C ASN A 230 -18.74 3.28 -13.19
N ILE A 231 -18.31 2.02 -13.01
CA ILE A 231 -16.93 1.70 -12.65
C ILE A 231 -15.99 2.00 -13.82
N PHE A 232 -16.36 1.57 -15.04
CA PHE A 232 -15.61 1.88 -16.25
C PHE A 232 -15.58 3.39 -16.52
N GLN A 233 -16.75 4.04 -16.48
CA GLN A 233 -16.89 5.45 -16.82
C GLN A 233 -16.21 6.39 -15.81
N ASN A 234 -16.20 6.06 -14.51
CA ASN A 234 -15.62 6.94 -13.48
C ASN A 234 -14.12 6.69 -13.23
N LEU A 235 -13.62 5.46 -13.40
CA LEU A 235 -12.23 5.13 -13.10
C LEU A 235 -11.32 5.12 -14.33
N LEU A 236 -11.86 4.78 -15.51
CA LEU A 236 -11.12 4.76 -16.76
C LEU A 236 -11.48 5.96 -17.64
N VAL A 237 -11.43 7.14 -17.05
CA VAL A 237 -11.48 8.40 -17.80
C VAL A 237 -10.29 8.49 -18.78
N PRO A 238 -10.40 9.25 -19.89
CA PRO A 238 -9.39 9.30 -20.96
C PRO A 238 -7.96 9.58 -20.50
N ASP A 239 -7.76 10.45 -19.51
CA ASP A 239 -6.44 10.66 -18.89
C ASP A 239 -5.89 9.38 -18.28
N LYS A 240 -6.73 8.65 -17.54
CA LYS A 240 -6.31 7.41 -16.87
C LYS A 240 -6.04 6.30 -17.88
N LEU A 241 -6.83 6.21 -18.96
CA LEU A 241 -6.57 5.29 -20.07
C LEU A 241 -5.21 5.57 -20.71
N LEU A 242 -4.88 6.85 -20.95
CA LEU A 242 -3.59 7.25 -21.49
C LEU A 242 -2.44 6.91 -20.55
N ASP A 243 -2.58 7.20 -19.25
CA ASP A 243 -1.59 6.86 -18.23
C ASP A 243 -1.34 5.34 -18.15
N ILE A 244 -2.41 4.55 -18.20
CA ILE A 244 -2.34 3.08 -18.20
C ILE A 244 -1.63 2.59 -19.46
N ALA A 245 -2.04 3.03 -20.64
CA ALA A 245 -1.42 2.64 -21.90
C ALA A 245 0.08 3.02 -21.94
N LEU A 246 0.42 4.21 -21.44
CA LEU A 246 1.80 4.69 -21.36
C LEU A 246 2.63 3.87 -20.36
N GLY A 247 2.07 3.53 -19.20
CA GLY A 247 2.74 2.69 -18.21
C GLY A 247 3.02 1.28 -18.75
N ILE A 248 2.04 0.66 -19.41
CA ILE A 248 2.23 -0.64 -20.09
C ILE A 248 3.32 -0.50 -21.16
N ALA A 249 3.26 0.54 -21.98
CA ALA A 249 4.23 0.75 -23.05
C ALA A 249 5.68 0.91 -22.54
N ARG A 250 5.87 1.64 -21.44
CA ARG A 250 7.18 1.76 -20.75
C ARG A 250 7.66 0.43 -20.18
N GLY A 251 6.77 -0.35 -19.56
CA GLY A 251 7.09 -1.69 -19.09
C GLY A 251 7.58 -2.60 -20.22
N MET A 252 6.89 -2.59 -21.36
CA MET A 252 7.28 -3.38 -22.52
C MET A 252 8.55 -2.87 -23.20
N GLU A 253 8.74 -1.56 -23.31
CA GLU A 253 9.99 -0.96 -23.78
C GLU A 253 11.18 -1.48 -22.96
N TYR A 254 11.04 -1.48 -21.62
CA TYR A 254 12.06 -2.02 -20.73
C TYR A 254 12.35 -3.51 -21.00
N LEU A 255 11.32 -4.33 -21.20
CA LEU A 255 11.49 -5.75 -21.56
C LEU A 255 12.22 -5.93 -22.91
N HIS A 256 11.90 -5.10 -23.89
CA HIS A 256 12.39 -5.25 -25.26
C HIS A 256 13.80 -4.69 -25.46
N GLN A 257 14.16 -3.63 -24.73
CA GLN A 257 15.40 -2.86 -24.94
C GLN A 257 16.15 -2.50 -23.65
N GLY A 258 15.48 -2.41 -22.49
CA GLY A 258 16.11 -2.05 -21.22
C GLY A 258 16.86 -3.21 -20.54
N CYS A 259 16.36 -4.44 -20.68
CA CYS A 259 16.98 -5.64 -20.09
C CYS A 259 18.25 -6.08 -20.83
N ASN A 260 19.22 -6.67 -20.11
CA ASN A 260 20.47 -7.20 -20.68
C ASN A 260 20.22 -8.18 -21.83
N GLN A 261 19.27 -9.09 -21.64
CA GLN A 261 18.68 -9.91 -22.69
C GLN A 261 17.29 -9.37 -23.03
N ARG A 262 16.91 -9.46 -24.29
CA ARG A 262 15.56 -9.11 -24.71
C ARG A 262 14.57 -10.13 -24.15
N ILE A 263 13.46 -9.66 -23.62
CA ILE A 263 12.40 -10.50 -23.07
C ILE A 263 11.15 -10.30 -23.91
N LEU A 264 10.64 -11.39 -24.48
CA LEU A 264 9.31 -11.42 -25.10
C LEU A 264 8.32 -12.00 -24.13
N HIS A 265 7.18 -11.33 -23.94
CA HIS A 265 6.18 -11.73 -22.96
C HIS A 265 5.21 -12.80 -23.50
N PHE A 266 4.76 -12.64 -24.74
CA PHE A 266 3.78 -13.48 -25.45
C PHE A 266 2.38 -13.60 -24.83
N ASP A 267 2.06 -12.85 -23.78
CA ASP A 267 0.72 -12.91 -23.14
C ASP A 267 0.30 -11.53 -22.59
N ILE A 268 0.51 -10.48 -23.38
CA ILE A 268 0.01 -9.13 -23.06
C ILE A 268 -1.49 -9.09 -23.33
N LYS A 269 -2.29 -8.92 -22.28
CA LYS A 269 -3.77 -8.83 -22.30
C LYS A 269 -4.28 -8.14 -21.03
N PRO A 270 -5.51 -7.60 -20.99
CA PRO A 270 -6.04 -6.92 -19.81
C PRO A 270 -5.95 -7.74 -18.51
N HIS A 271 -6.11 -9.07 -18.59
CA HIS A 271 -6.02 -9.96 -17.42
C HIS A 271 -4.64 -9.93 -16.75
N ASN A 272 -3.57 -9.77 -17.54
CA ASN A 272 -2.19 -9.82 -17.08
C ASN A 272 -1.64 -8.42 -16.73
N ILE A 273 -2.45 -7.36 -16.84
CA ILE A 273 -2.09 -6.02 -16.37
C ILE A 273 -2.75 -5.82 -15.02
N LEU A 274 -1.96 -5.88 -13.95
CA LEU A 274 -2.44 -5.63 -12.59
C LEU A 274 -2.32 -4.15 -12.21
N LEU A 275 -3.15 -3.72 -11.27
CA LEU A 275 -3.22 -2.33 -10.83
C LEU A 275 -2.79 -2.17 -9.37
N ASP A 276 -1.85 -1.26 -9.13
CA ASP A 276 -1.42 -0.90 -7.77
C ASP A 276 -2.46 0.00 -7.06
N TYR A 277 -2.19 0.42 -5.82
CA TYR A 277 -3.08 1.30 -5.03
C TYR A 277 -3.49 2.60 -5.76
N ASN A 278 -2.61 3.13 -6.62
CA ASN A 278 -2.82 4.37 -7.37
C ASN A 278 -3.32 4.10 -8.80
N PHE A 279 -3.76 2.87 -9.09
CA PHE A 279 -4.18 2.42 -10.42
C PHE A 279 -3.07 2.57 -11.46
N ASN A 280 -1.80 2.44 -11.07
CA ASN A 280 -0.71 2.34 -12.03
C ASN A 280 -0.62 0.89 -12.55
N PRO A 281 -0.37 0.70 -13.86
CA PRO A 281 -0.31 -0.63 -14.45
C PRO A 281 1.02 -1.32 -14.17
N LYS A 282 0.93 -2.62 -13.88
CA LYS A 282 2.07 -3.53 -13.75
C LYS A 282 1.84 -4.80 -14.56
N ILE A 283 2.73 -5.05 -15.50
CA ILE A 283 2.73 -6.27 -16.32
C ILE A 283 3.06 -7.47 -15.43
N SER A 284 2.27 -8.54 -15.55
CA SER A 284 2.37 -9.77 -14.76
C SER A 284 2.28 -11.01 -15.65
N ASP A 285 2.49 -12.18 -15.04
CA ASP A 285 2.41 -13.51 -15.68
C ASP A 285 3.42 -13.77 -16.79
N PHE A 286 4.68 -13.99 -16.38
CA PHE A 286 5.80 -14.28 -17.27
C PHE A 286 5.94 -15.77 -17.62
N GLY A 287 4.92 -16.60 -17.37
CA GLY A 287 4.98 -18.05 -17.59
C GLY A 287 5.31 -18.45 -19.03
N LEU A 288 4.85 -17.64 -19.99
CA LEU A 288 5.12 -17.83 -21.43
C LEU A 288 6.33 -17.04 -21.94
N ALA A 289 6.99 -16.26 -21.08
CA ALA A 289 8.05 -15.37 -21.50
C ALA A 289 9.26 -16.12 -22.06
N LYS A 290 10.06 -15.44 -22.89
CA LYS A 290 11.26 -15.99 -23.49
C LYS A 290 12.40 -14.99 -23.52
N LEU A 291 13.57 -15.43 -23.07
CA LEU A 291 14.83 -14.69 -23.21
C LEU A 291 15.38 -14.86 -24.62
N CYS A 292 15.84 -13.76 -25.20
CA CYS A 292 16.43 -13.70 -26.53
C CYS A 292 17.69 -12.84 -26.50
N ALA A 293 18.69 -13.24 -27.29
CA ALA A 293 19.86 -12.42 -27.51
C ALA A 293 19.44 -11.12 -28.25
N ARG A 294 20.12 -10.00 -27.96
CA ARG A 294 19.71 -8.68 -28.47
C ARG A 294 19.88 -8.56 -29.99
N ASP A 295 20.88 -9.25 -30.54
CA ASP A 295 21.23 -9.35 -31.95
C ASP A 295 20.27 -10.24 -32.75
N GLN A 296 19.56 -11.15 -32.08
CA GLN A 296 18.54 -11.98 -32.71
C GLN A 296 17.21 -11.21 -32.84
N SER A 297 16.80 -10.99 -34.08
CA SER A 297 15.53 -10.34 -34.41
C SER A 297 14.37 -11.32 -34.48
N ILE A 298 14.62 -12.58 -34.83
CA ILE A 298 13.60 -13.63 -35.02
C ILE A 298 13.83 -14.76 -34.02
N VAL A 299 12.74 -15.22 -33.40
CA VAL A 299 12.75 -16.22 -32.35
C VAL A 299 12.05 -17.49 -32.84
N THR A 300 12.72 -18.63 -32.74
CA THR A 300 12.08 -19.93 -33.01
C THR A 300 11.28 -20.37 -31.79
N LEU A 301 9.99 -20.59 -31.94
CA LEU A 301 9.13 -21.17 -30.90
C LEU A 301 8.95 -22.67 -31.14
N THR A 302 9.00 -23.45 -30.05
CA THR A 302 8.79 -24.91 -30.06
C THR A 302 7.32 -25.30 -29.97
N ALA A 303 6.46 -24.38 -29.53
CA ALA A 303 5.01 -24.52 -29.46
C ALA A 303 4.35 -23.15 -29.64
N ALA A 304 3.09 -23.14 -30.07
CA ALA A 304 2.28 -21.93 -30.07
C ALA A 304 2.10 -21.40 -28.64
N ARG A 305 2.17 -20.08 -28.46
CA ARG A 305 2.04 -19.38 -27.17
C ARG A 305 1.11 -18.18 -27.30
N GLY A 306 0.42 -17.86 -26.21
CA GLY A 306 -0.42 -16.67 -26.06
C GLY A 306 -1.91 -16.96 -25.94
N THR A 307 -2.69 -15.90 -25.83
CA THR A 307 -4.15 -15.96 -25.64
C THR A 307 -4.89 -15.53 -26.90
N MET A 308 -5.82 -16.36 -27.38
CA MET A 308 -6.67 -16.08 -28.54
C MET A 308 -7.26 -14.67 -28.47
N GLY A 309 -7.27 -13.94 -29.59
CA GLY A 309 -7.65 -12.52 -29.65
C GLY A 309 -6.49 -11.54 -29.48
N TYR A 310 -5.36 -11.96 -28.88
CA TYR A 310 -4.16 -11.12 -28.71
C TYR A 310 -2.92 -11.68 -29.44
N ILE A 311 -3.00 -12.91 -29.97
CA ILE A 311 -1.89 -13.56 -30.67
C ILE A 311 -1.68 -12.89 -32.04
N ALA A 312 -0.44 -12.49 -32.30
CA ALA A 312 -0.06 -11.91 -33.59
C ALA A 312 -0.13 -12.94 -34.73
N PRO A 313 -0.48 -12.52 -35.97
CA PRO A 313 -0.64 -13.42 -37.12
C PRO A 313 0.57 -14.33 -37.39
N GLU A 314 1.79 -13.81 -37.18
CA GLU A 314 3.04 -14.54 -37.41
C GLU A 314 3.31 -15.67 -36.40
N LEU A 315 2.60 -15.71 -35.27
CA LEU A 315 2.65 -16.85 -34.33
C LEU A 315 1.82 -18.04 -34.83
N TYR A 316 0.78 -17.79 -35.63
CA TYR A 316 -0.03 -18.85 -36.24
C TYR A 316 0.58 -19.34 -37.55
N SER A 317 1.15 -18.43 -38.35
CA SER A 317 1.72 -18.77 -39.65
C SER A 317 2.94 -17.93 -39.97
N ARG A 318 4.04 -18.61 -40.30
CA ARG A 318 5.31 -17.97 -40.72
C ARG A 318 5.19 -17.18 -42.02
N ASN A 319 4.10 -17.35 -42.78
CA ASN A 319 3.85 -16.57 -44.00
C ASN A 319 3.66 -15.07 -43.69
N PHE A 320 3.24 -14.72 -42.49
CA PHE A 320 3.10 -13.32 -42.06
C PHE A 320 4.42 -12.68 -41.59
N GLY A 321 5.48 -13.46 -41.42
CA GLY A 321 6.80 -13.00 -40.99
C GLY A 321 7.41 -13.84 -39.87
N GLY A 322 8.54 -13.36 -39.33
CA GLY A 322 9.22 -13.99 -38.21
C GLY A 322 8.72 -13.48 -36.85
N VAL A 323 8.54 -14.40 -35.91
CA VAL A 323 8.17 -14.08 -34.51
C VAL A 323 9.27 -13.27 -33.86
N SER A 324 8.91 -12.13 -33.26
CA SER A 324 9.85 -11.18 -32.67
C SER A 324 9.14 -10.37 -31.57
N TYR A 325 9.83 -9.37 -30.99
CA TYR A 325 9.20 -8.47 -30.01
C TYR A 325 7.98 -7.73 -30.58
N LYS A 326 7.87 -7.65 -31.92
CA LYS A 326 6.70 -7.10 -32.64
C LYS A 326 5.43 -7.91 -32.41
N SER A 327 5.55 -9.16 -31.97
CA SER A 327 4.38 -9.96 -31.60
C SER A 327 3.76 -9.45 -30.30
N ASP A 328 4.56 -9.05 -29.31
CA ASP A 328 4.04 -8.38 -28.11
C ASP A 328 3.44 -7.01 -28.46
N VAL A 329 4.04 -6.27 -29.41
CA VAL A 329 3.49 -4.99 -29.88
C VAL A 329 2.07 -5.16 -30.43
N TYR A 330 1.82 -6.24 -31.19
CA TYR A 330 0.47 -6.55 -31.67
C TYR A 330 -0.49 -6.77 -30.51
N SER A 331 -0.12 -7.60 -29.53
CA SER A 331 -0.93 -7.86 -28.34
C SER A 331 -1.24 -6.58 -27.54
N PHE A 332 -0.26 -5.66 -27.42
CA PHE A 332 -0.47 -4.34 -26.83
C PHE A 332 -1.51 -3.52 -27.60
N GLY A 333 -1.43 -3.52 -28.93
CA GLY A 333 -2.42 -2.83 -29.78
C GLY A 333 -3.84 -3.37 -29.53
N MET A 334 -4.01 -4.69 -29.54
CA MET A 334 -5.30 -5.32 -29.25
C MET A 334 -5.84 -4.95 -27.87
N LEU A 335 -4.98 -4.96 -26.84
CA LEU A 335 -5.32 -4.54 -25.48
C LEU A 335 -5.83 -3.08 -25.45
N VAL A 336 -5.13 -2.16 -26.12
CA VAL A 336 -5.52 -0.74 -26.15
C VAL A 336 -6.82 -0.54 -26.94
N LEU A 337 -7.09 -1.32 -27.98
CA LEU A 337 -8.37 -1.28 -28.70
C LEU A 337 -9.55 -1.68 -27.80
N GLU A 338 -9.38 -2.68 -26.94
CA GLU A 338 -10.39 -3.05 -25.94
C GLU A 338 -10.55 -1.95 -24.88
N MET A 339 -9.46 -1.31 -24.45
CA MET A 339 -9.50 -0.19 -23.50
C MET A 339 -10.35 0.97 -24.03
N VAL A 340 -10.17 1.39 -25.28
CA VAL A 340 -10.86 2.56 -25.85
C VAL A 340 -12.29 2.25 -26.31
N SER A 341 -12.63 0.97 -26.50
CA SER A 341 -13.98 0.55 -26.93
C SER A 341 -14.85 0.05 -25.78
N GLY A 342 -14.24 -0.40 -24.68
CA GLY A 342 -14.95 -1.12 -23.61
C GLY A 342 -15.50 -2.48 -24.05
N ARG A 343 -15.10 -2.98 -25.23
CA ARG A 343 -15.63 -4.22 -25.83
C ARG A 343 -14.56 -5.30 -25.87
N ARG A 344 -14.96 -6.55 -25.59
CA ARG A 344 -14.08 -7.71 -25.78
C ARG A 344 -13.92 -7.98 -27.27
N ASN A 345 -12.70 -8.29 -27.70
CA ASN A 345 -12.41 -8.66 -29.09
C ASN A 345 -13.03 -10.02 -29.51
N SER A 346 -13.54 -10.81 -28.55
CA SER A 346 -14.16 -12.12 -28.79
C SER A 346 -15.31 -12.30 -27.82
N ASP A 347 -16.39 -11.51 -27.96
CA ASP A 347 -17.60 -11.70 -27.15
C ASP A 347 -18.59 -12.66 -27.85
N PRO A 348 -18.67 -13.94 -27.45
CA PRO A 348 -19.64 -14.89 -28.01
C PRO A 348 -21.10 -14.54 -27.65
N ARG A 349 -21.36 -13.55 -26.78
CA ARG A 349 -22.71 -13.06 -26.46
C ARG A 349 -23.25 -12.07 -27.50
N ILE A 350 -22.38 -11.58 -28.40
CA ILE A 350 -22.81 -10.85 -29.59
C ILE A 350 -23.27 -11.90 -30.61
N GLY A 351 -24.40 -12.55 -30.31
CA GLY A 351 -25.13 -13.33 -31.28
C GLY A 351 -25.82 -12.37 -32.24
N SER A 352 -25.50 -12.51 -33.53
CA SER A 352 -26.33 -12.11 -34.67
C SER A 352 -26.82 -10.65 -34.70
N GLN A 353 -26.06 -9.74 -35.33
CA GLN A 353 -26.56 -8.87 -36.41
C GLN A 353 -25.52 -7.90 -37.02
N ASP A 354 -24.35 -7.67 -36.41
CA ASP A 354 -23.25 -6.86 -36.98
C ASP A 354 -21.86 -7.44 -36.61
N ASP A 355 -21.44 -8.52 -37.26
CA ASP A 355 -20.16 -9.24 -37.05
C ASP A 355 -18.92 -8.45 -37.54
N VAL A 356 -18.81 -7.17 -37.22
CA VAL A 356 -17.63 -6.38 -37.60
C VAL A 356 -16.51 -6.64 -36.61
N TYR A 357 -15.40 -7.18 -37.12
CA TYR A 357 -14.16 -7.40 -36.36
C TYR A 357 -13.77 -6.11 -35.61
N LEU A 358 -13.60 -6.17 -34.28
CA LEU A 358 -13.45 -4.99 -33.41
C LEU A 358 -12.42 -3.97 -33.94
N PRO A 359 -11.21 -4.38 -34.37
CA PRO A 359 -10.26 -3.45 -34.96
C PRO A 359 -10.73 -2.74 -36.23
N GLU A 360 -11.51 -3.41 -37.08
CA GLU A 360 -12.10 -2.80 -38.29
C GLU A 360 -13.15 -1.77 -37.91
N TRP A 361 -14.04 -2.12 -36.98
CA TRP A 361 -15.04 -1.18 -36.47
C TRP A 361 -14.40 0.10 -35.90
N ILE A 362 -13.32 -0.04 -35.12
CA ILE A 362 -12.59 1.12 -34.57
C ILE A 362 -11.92 1.94 -35.68
N TYR A 363 -11.32 1.28 -36.68
CA TYR A 363 -10.66 1.99 -37.79
C TYR A 363 -11.65 2.89 -38.54
N GLU A 364 -12.84 2.38 -38.87
CA GLU A 364 -13.89 3.14 -39.56
C GLU A 364 -14.41 4.30 -38.70
N LYS A 365 -14.61 4.09 -37.39
CA LYS A 365 -14.97 5.19 -36.47
C LYS A 365 -13.92 6.30 -36.46
N VAL A 366 -12.65 5.94 -36.37
CA VAL A 366 -11.54 6.91 -36.33
C VAL A 366 -11.42 7.66 -37.66
N ILE A 367 -11.54 6.99 -38.81
CA ILE A 367 -11.39 7.68 -40.10
C ILE A 367 -12.55 8.65 -40.37
N ASN A 368 -13.77 8.28 -39.98
CA ASN A 368 -14.97 9.12 -40.16
C ASN A 368 -15.09 10.25 -39.11
N GLY A 369 -14.22 10.26 -38.10
CA GLY A 369 -14.30 11.24 -37.01
C GLY A 369 -15.45 10.97 -36.04
N GLU A 370 -15.96 9.74 -36.00
CA GLU A 370 -17.03 9.32 -35.11
C GLU A 370 -16.48 9.03 -33.70
N GLU A 371 -17.32 9.24 -32.69
CA GLU A 371 -16.93 9.02 -31.29
C GLU A 371 -16.83 7.52 -30.97
N LEU A 372 -15.73 7.15 -30.31
CA LEU A 372 -15.57 5.83 -29.69
C LEU A 372 -16.34 5.84 -28.35
N ALA A 373 -16.99 4.71 -28.03
CA ALA A 373 -17.97 4.62 -26.95
C ALA A 373 -17.39 4.96 -25.56
N LEU A 374 -17.52 6.22 -25.15
CA LEU A 374 -17.35 6.69 -23.78
C LEU A 374 -18.56 7.55 -23.43
N THR A 375 -19.37 7.06 -22.49
CA THR A 375 -20.78 7.45 -22.31
C THR A 375 -21.00 8.63 -21.36
N LEU A 376 -19.99 9.47 -21.14
CA LEU A 376 -20.08 10.68 -20.32
C LEU A 376 -19.78 11.92 -21.16
N GLU A 377 -20.18 13.10 -20.66
CA GLU A 377 -19.80 14.40 -21.22
C GLU A 377 -18.26 14.48 -21.30
N THR A 378 -17.71 14.16 -22.47
CA THR A 378 -16.27 14.15 -22.73
C THR A 378 -15.87 15.47 -23.36
N THR A 379 -14.78 16.05 -22.87
CA THR A 379 -14.21 17.26 -23.46
C THR A 379 -13.61 16.96 -24.83
N GLU A 380 -13.38 17.98 -25.66
CA GLU A 380 -12.66 17.77 -26.94
C GLU A 380 -11.23 17.24 -26.72
N GLU A 381 -10.60 17.61 -25.59
CA GLU A 381 -9.29 17.10 -25.20
C GLU A 381 -9.33 15.59 -24.90
N ASP A 382 -10.40 15.14 -24.25
CA ASP A 382 -10.66 13.73 -23.96
C ASP A 382 -10.84 12.92 -25.24
N LYS A 383 -11.60 13.45 -26.20
CA LYS A 383 -11.79 12.83 -27.52
C LYS A 383 -10.46 12.72 -28.27
N GLU A 384 -9.61 13.75 -28.21
CA GLU A 384 -8.26 13.72 -28.78
C GLU A 384 -7.39 12.62 -28.16
N LYS A 385 -7.43 12.44 -26.83
CA LYS A 385 -6.68 11.37 -26.12
C LYS A 385 -7.14 9.98 -26.57
N VAL A 386 -8.44 9.75 -26.65
CA VAL A 386 -9.03 8.46 -27.05
C VAL A 386 -8.71 8.16 -28.51
N ARG A 387 -8.85 9.15 -29.39
CA ARG A 387 -8.47 9.04 -30.80
C ARG A 387 -6.97 8.73 -30.96
N LYS A 388 -6.11 9.38 -30.16
CA LYS A 388 -4.67 9.11 -30.13
C LYS A 388 -4.39 7.65 -29.76
N LEU A 389 -5.00 7.17 -28.68
CA LEU A 389 -4.86 5.78 -28.23
C LEU A 389 -5.27 4.79 -29.33
N ALA A 390 -6.43 5.02 -29.96
CA ALA A 390 -6.92 4.18 -31.06
C ALA A 390 -5.94 4.19 -32.25
N MET A 391 -5.47 5.35 -32.69
CA MET A 391 -4.50 5.45 -33.81
C MET A 391 -3.19 4.73 -33.51
N VAL A 392 -2.65 4.89 -32.30
CA VAL A 392 -1.42 4.18 -31.88
C VAL A 392 -1.66 2.67 -31.85
N ALA A 393 -2.79 2.22 -31.33
CA ALA A 393 -3.16 0.81 -31.30
C ALA A 393 -3.29 0.22 -32.71
N LEU A 394 -3.89 0.95 -33.65
CA LEU A 394 -4.01 0.55 -35.06
C LEU A 394 -2.65 0.43 -35.77
N TRP A 395 -1.67 1.27 -35.41
CA TRP A 395 -0.28 1.10 -35.85
C TRP A 395 0.37 -0.16 -35.27
N CYS A 396 0.04 -0.52 -34.04
CA CYS A 396 0.57 -1.71 -33.37
C CYS A 396 0.06 -3.03 -33.95
N ILE A 397 -1.14 -3.05 -34.55
CA ILE A 397 -1.78 -4.30 -35.04
C ILE A 397 -1.61 -4.56 -36.55
N GLN A 398 -0.71 -3.86 -37.22
CA GLN A 398 -0.44 -4.07 -38.65
C GLN A 398 -0.08 -5.54 -38.95
N TRP A 399 -0.61 -6.14 -40.04
CA TRP A 399 -0.35 -7.56 -40.33
C TRP A 399 1.13 -7.87 -40.47
N ASN A 400 1.87 -7.06 -41.23
CA ASN A 400 3.30 -7.22 -41.37
C ASN A 400 4.03 -6.69 -40.11
N PRO A 401 4.75 -7.54 -39.35
CA PRO A 401 5.46 -7.13 -38.15
C PRO A 401 6.49 -6.01 -38.38
N ARG A 402 7.00 -5.86 -39.62
CA ARG A 402 7.93 -4.78 -39.98
C ARG A 402 7.29 -3.39 -39.91
N ASN A 403 5.99 -3.30 -40.19
CA ASN A 403 5.25 -2.04 -40.21
C ASN A 403 4.81 -1.59 -38.80
N ARG A 404 4.81 -2.52 -37.83
CA ARG A 404 4.49 -2.18 -36.44
C ARG A 404 5.59 -1.32 -35.82
N PRO A 405 5.28 -0.30 -35.02
CA PRO A 405 6.29 0.50 -34.32
C PRO A 405 7.06 -0.33 -33.28
N SER A 406 8.24 0.13 -32.88
CA SER A 406 8.89 -0.34 -31.64
C SER A 406 8.20 0.27 -30.41
N MET A 407 8.30 -0.36 -29.24
CA MET A 407 7.71 0.21 -28.02
C MET A 407 8.26 1.59 -27.65
N THR A 408 9.52 1.90 -27.93
CA THR A 408 10.07 3.26 -27.82
C THR A 408 9.33 4.26 -28.70
N LYS A 409 9.03 3.87 -29.94
CA LYS A 409 8.24 4.70 -30.84
C LYS A 409 6.80 4.83 -30.33
N VAL A 410 6.20 3.76 -29.79
CA VAL A 410 4.87 3.81 -29.16
C VAL A 410 4.84 4.80 -27.99
N VAL A 411 5.82 4.74 -27.07
CA VAL A 411 5.95 5.71 -25.95
C VAL A 411 6.02 7.15 -26.48
N ASN A 412 6.81 7.39 -27.53
CA ASN A 412 6.90 8.72 -28.17
C ASN A 412 5.58 9.15 -28.83
N MET A 413 4.84 8.22 -29.45
CA MET A 413 3.54 8.51 -30.07
C MET A 413 2.48 8.84 -29.03
N LEU A 414 2.46 8.14 -27.88
CA LEU A 414 1.52 8.39 -26.78
C LEU A 414 1.80 9.71 -26.05
N THR A 415 3.08 10.05 -25.87
CA THR A 415 3.51 11.31 -25.22
C THR A 415 3.46 12.52 -26.16
N GLY A 416 3.56 12.28 -27.47
CA GLY A 416 3.50 13.31 -28.50
C GLY A 416 2.11 13.91 -28.72
N ARG A 417 2.05 14.94 -29.58
CA ARG A 417 0.80 15.59 -30.01
C ARG A 417 0.07 14.73 -31.04
N LEU A 418 -1.27 14.70 -31.02
CA LEU A 418 -2.05 13.90 -31.98
C LEU A 418 -1.74 14.30 -33.43
N GLN A 419 -1.55 15.60 -33.69
CA GLN A 419 -1.33 16.13 -35.04
C GLN A 419 -0.02 15.63 -35.68
N SER A 420 0.89 15.06 -34.88
CA SER A 420 2.11 14.40 -35.37
C SER A 420 1.90 12.95 -35.82
N LEU A 421 0.72 12.38 -35.53
CA LEU A 421 0.37 11.01 -35.90
C LEU A 421 -0.39 11.00 -37.22
N GLN A 422 0.12 10.22 -38.16
CA GLN A 422 -0.59 9.88 -39.38
C GLN A 422 -1.45 8.64 -39.13
N MET A 423 -2.59 8.55 -39.83
CA MET A 423 -3.41 7.33 -39.81
C MET A 423 -2.60 6.16 -40.37
N PRO A 424 -2.56 5.00 -39.70
CA PRO A 424 -1.96 3.81 -40.27
C PRO A 424 -2.73 3.36 -41.53
N PRO A 425 -2.10 2.63 -42.45
CA PRO A 425 -2.83 1.99 -43.53
C PRO A 425 -3.87 1.02 -42.96
N LYS A 426 -5.00 0.85 -43.66
CA LYS A 426 -6.05 -0.10 -43.27
C LYS A 426 -5.41 -1.46 -43.07
N PRO A 427 -5.42 -2.00 -41.84
CA PRO A 427 -4.80 -3.29 -41.61
C PRO A 427 -5.60 -4.35 -42.36
N PHE A 428 -6.92 -4.28 -42.39
CA PHE A 428 -7.79 -5.37 -42.83
C PHE A 428 -7.83 -5.49 -44.36
N VAL A 429 -7.88 -6.73 -44.86
CA VAL A 429 -8.17 -6.99 -46.27
C VAL A 429 -9.62 -6.57 -46.50
N SER A 430 -9.88 -5.68 -47.46
CA SER A 430 -11.24 -5.33 -47.84
C SER A 430 -11.98 -6.59 -48.28
N SER A 431 -13.19 -6.81 -47.74
CA SER A 431 -14.12 -7.81 -48.27
C SER A 431 -14.76 -7.33 -49.58
N GLU A 432 -13.98 -6.68 -50.44
CA GLU A 432 -14.43 -6.40 -51.80
C GLU A 432 -14.19 -7.67 -52.59
N ASN A 433 -15.28 -8.42 -52.78
CA ASN A 433 -15.46 -9.25 -53.97
C ASN A 433 -15.43 -8.32 -55.19
N GLU A 434 -14.26 -7.79 -55.55
CA GLU A 434 -14.02 -7.44 -56.94
C GLU A 434 -14.04 -8.76 -57.71
N LEU A 435 -15.15 -9.01 -58.41
CA LEU A 435 -15.13 -9.91 -59.54
C LEU A 435 -13.95 -9.48 -60.43
N MET A 436 -12.88 -10.27 -60.39
CA MET A 436 -11.83 -10.18 -61.40
C MET A 436 -12.50 -10.37 -62.77
N PRO A 437 -12.27 -9.46 -63.73
CA PRO A 437 -12.91 -9.50 -65.05
C PRO A 437 -12.53 -10.72 -65.88
#